data_AF-A0A9Q5GCD9-F1
#
_entry.id   AF-A0A9Q5GCD9-F1
#
_cell.length_a   1.000
_cell.length_b   1.000
_cell.length_c   1.000
_cell.angle_alpha   90.00
_cell.angle_beta   90.00
_cell.angle_gamma   90.00
#
_symmetry.space_group_name_H-M   'P 1'
#
loop_
_entity.id
_entity.type
_entity.pdbx_description
1 polymer ?
#
loop_
_entity_poly.entity_id
_entity_poly.type
_entity_poly.pdbx_seq_one_letter_code
_entity_poly.pdbx_strand_id
1 'polypeptide(L)'
;MDASAYKVPGDNTITLSDELAREIMSRFQKDRDNRFKLFLLSHGIRQKYLDPITNEYSKEFHEWYEASGVSNLFGKLGNFTKYASAGEVVEFVATKTRNPEKELAKLPVSLRALYEVSLILKLDEDAFKTCLRFTPTRQTLDAPKHEWKTKGSDPLIHPDASSLELAAWRKRWEDPENQKEEDKFRRNVKLLTVSVSEDLFAFKAGKKTGVVDIEQVQDLLAQIEALFSKSNEKQFKLETQIDRITEKYASEKEKADPASALKAPKKSRADDYK
;
A
#
# COMPACT_ATOMS: atom_id res chain seq x y z
N MET A 1 -1.47 27.57 25.72
CA MET A 1 -2.50 26.58 26.12
C MET A 1 -2.80 26.81 27.59
N ASP A 2 -4.07 26.83 27.98
CA ASP A 2 -4.46 26.98 29.38
C ASP A 2 -4.21 25.66 30.13
N ALA A 3 -3.41 25.71 31.20
CA ALA A 3 -3.09 24.56 32.03
C ALA A 3 -4.32 23.99 32.76
N SER A 4 -5.39 24.80 32.90
CA SER A 4 -6.66 24.37 33.50
C SER A 4 -7.36 23.26 32.71
N ALA A 5 -7.02 23.09 31.42
CA ALA A 5 -7.57 22.06 30.55
C ALA A 5 -6.99 20.65 30.80
N TYR A 6 -5.87 20.54 31.53
CA TYR A 6 -5.16 19.29 31.80
C TYR A 6 -5.28 18.86 33.27
N LYS A 7 -6.48 18.98 33.85
CA LYS A 7 -6.73 18.51 35.23
C LYS A 7 -6.50 17.01 35.32
N VAL A 8 -5.57 16.61 36.19
CA VAL A 8 -5.39 15.22 36.60
C VAL A 8 -6.68 14.76 37.29
N PRO A 9 -7.30 13.65 36.86
CA PRO A 9 -8.50 13.13 37.51
C PRO A 9 -8.21 12.78 38.97
N GLY A 10 -9.12 13.14 39.88
CA GLY A 10 -9.02 12.76 41.29
C GLY A 10 -9.50 11.33 41.54
N ASP A 11 -9.20 10.78 42.73
CA ASP A 11 -9.45 9.37 43.09
C ASP A 11 -10.90 8.90 42.88
N ASN A 12 -11.88 9.76 43.13
CA ASN A 12 -13.29 9.41 42.91
C ASN A 12 -13.64 9.22 41.43
N THR A 13 -12.96 9.95 40.53
CA THR A 13 -13.19 9.92 39.07
C THR A 13 -12.55 8.71 38.41
N ILE A 14 -11.62 8.02 39.09
CA ILE A 14 -10.93 6.81 38.60
C ILE A 14 -11.51 5.52 39.21
N THR A 15 -12.61 5.62 39.96
CA THR A 15 -13.36 4.44 40.42
C THR A 15 -13.83 3.63 39.22
N LEU A 16 -13.55 2.33 39.21
CA LEU A 16 -13.98 1.44 38.14
C LEU A 16 -15.51 1.34 38.14
N SER A 17 -16.15 2.10 37.26
CA SER A 17 -17.60 2.17 37.10
C SER A 17 -18.01 2.19 35.62
N ASP A 18 -19.29 1.94 35.36
CA ASP A 18 -19.88 2.04 34.01
C ASP A 18 -19.84 3.48 33.47
N GLU A 19 -19.90 4.49 34.35
CA GLU A 19 -19.69 5.89 33.97
C GLU A 19 -18.27 6.12 33.46
N LEU A 20 -17.25 5.61 34.16
CA LEU A 20 -15.86 5.73 33.75
C LEU A 20 -15.63 5.01 32.41
N ALA A 21 -16.15 3.81 32.25
CA ALA A 21 -16.07 3.07 30.98
C ALA A 21 -16.71 3.86 29.82
N ARG A 22 -17.92 4.41 30.01
CA ARG A 22 -18.60 5.24 28.99
C ARG A 22 -17.82 6.50 28.64
N GLU A 23 -17.23 7.16 29.63
CA GLU A 23 -16.41 8.35 29.42
C GLU A 23 -15.15 8.03 28.61
N ILE A 24 -14.45 6.93 28.96
CA ILE A 24 -13.28 6.46 28.19
C ILE A 24 -13.67 6.15 26.75
N MET A 25 -14.73 5.37 26.53
CA MET A 25 -15.22 5.04 25.19
C MET A 25 -15.59 6.30 24.39
N SER A 26 -16.26 7.27 25.02
CA SER A 26 -16.61 8.55 24.38
C SER A 26 -15.37 9.33 23.94
N ARG A 27 -14.30 9.35 24.76
CA ARG A 27 -13.04 10.02 24.42
C ARG A 27 -12.33 9.36 23.24
N PHE A 28 -12.26 8.03 23.21
CA PHE A 28 -11.71 7.30 22.06
C PHE A 28 -12.52 7.54 20.78
N GLN A 29 -13.84 7.56 20.87
CA GLN A 29 -14.70 7.88 19.72
C GLN A 29 -14.44 9.30 19.20
N LYS A 30 -14.35 10.29 20.09
CA LYS A 30 -14.04 11.68 19.72
C LYS A 30 -12.64 11.81 19.09
N ASP A 31 -11.61 11.15 19.63
CA ASP A 31 -10.27 11.14 19.03
C ASP A 31 -10.30 10.56 17.61
N ARG A 32 -10.99 9.43 17.43
CA ARG A 32 -11.19 8.80 16.13
C ARG A 32 -11.89 9.73 15.13
N ASP A 33 -13.03 10.30 15.52
CA ASP A 33 -13.81 11.19 14.65
C ASP A 33 -13.01 12.44 14.26
N ASN A 34 -12.26 13.00 15.21
CA ASN A 34 -11.38 14.15 14.95
C ASN A 34 -10.26 13.80 13.96
N ARG A 35 -9.63 12.63 14.10
CA ARG A 35 -8.61 12.16 13.15
C ARG A 35 -9.20 11.91 11.77
N PHE A 36 -10.36 11.28 11.67
CA PHE A 36 -11.01 11.03 10.39
C PHE A 36 -11.38 12.33 9.69
N LYS A 37 -11.91 13.33 10.41
CA LYS A 37 -12.15 14.67 9.87
C LYS A 37 -10.86 15.32 9.37
N LEU A 38 -9.76 15.20 10.11
CA LEU A 38 -8.46 15.73 9.69
C LEU A 38 -7.95 15.06 8.41
N PHE A 39 -8.11 13.73 8.30
CA PHE A 39 -7.78 13.00 7.07
C PHE A 39 -8.63 13.46 5.88
N LEU A 40 -9.95 13.58 6.06
CA LEU A 40 -10.88 14.05 5.02
C LEU A 40 -10.56 15.48 4.56
N LEU A 41 -10.27 16.41 5.49
CA LEU A 41 -9.84 17.77 5.16
C LEU A 41 -8.56 17.76 4.32
N SER A 42 -7.57 16.95 4.73
CA SER A 42 -6.31 16.81 3.99
C SER A 42 -6.55 16.23 2.60
N HIS A 43 -7.48 15.29 2.46
CA HIS A 43 -7.86 14.70 1.18
C HIS A 43 -8.52 15.73 0.27
N GLY A 44 -9.50 16.50 0.76
CA GLY A 44 -10.14 17.56 -0.01
C GLY A 44 -9.17 18.65 -0.47
N ILE A 45 -8.21 19.02 0.37
CA ILE A 45 -7.11 19.93 -0.02
C ILE A 45 -6.29 19.31 -1.15
N ARG A 46 -5.89 18.03 -1.02
CA ARG A 46 -5.13 17.33 -2.08
C ARG A 46 -5.92 17.27 -3.39
N GLN A 47 -7.19 16.90 -3.37
CA GLN A 47 -8.03 16.86 -4.57
C GLN A 47 -8.13 18.23 -5.27
N LYS A 48 -8.17 19.32 -4.49
CA LYS A 48 -8.29 20.67 -5.04
C LYS A 48 -6.99 21.23 -5.60
N TYR A 49 -5.85 20.91 -4.96
CA TYR A 49 -4.59 21.61 -5.21
C TYR A 49 -3.46 20.75 -5.79
N LEU A 50 -3.62 19.43 -5.87
CA LEU A 50 -2.67 18.56 -6.55
C LEU A 50 -3.07 18.43 -8.03
N ASP A 51 -2.14 18.74 -8.93
CA ASP A 51 -2.33 18.46 -10.35
C ASP A 51 -2.17 16.94 -10.60
N PRO A 52 -3.19 16.25 -11.15
CA PRO A 52 -3.13 14.81 -11.37
C PRO A 52 -2.17 14.39 -12.50
N ILE A 53 -1.78 15.31 -13.39
CA ILE A 53 -0.88 15.04 -14.52
C ILE A 53 0.58 15.15 -14.06
N THR A 54 0.93 16.24 -13.40
CA THR A 54 2.30 16.48 -12.93
C THR A 54 2.57 15.84 -11.57
N ASN A 55 1.52 15.49 -10.82
CA ASN A 55 1.59 15.04 -9.43
C ASN A 55 2.30 16.04 -8.50
N GLU A 56 2.20 17.33 -8.83
CA GLU A 56 2.75 18.44 -8.05
C GLU A 56 1.62 19.31 -7.49
N TYR A 57 1.86 19.89 -6.31
CA TYR A 57 0.90 20.83 -5.73
C TYR A 57 1.03 22.20 -6.39
N SER A 58 -0.08 22.92 -6.47
CA SER A 58 -0.08 24.29 -6.99
C SER A 58 0.82 25.20 -6.16
N LYS A 59 1.34 26.26 -6.80
CA LYS A 59 2.12 27.30 -6.13
C LYS A 59 1.35 27.95 -4.98
N GLU A 60 0.05 28.19 -5.17
CA GLU A 60 -0.87 28.71 -4.14
C GLU A 60 -0.86 27.83 -2.88
N PHE A 61 -0.92 26.51 -3.05
CA PHE A 61 -0.87 25.59 -1.92
C PHE A 61 0.47 25.65 -1.20
N HIS A 62 1.59 25.70 -1.92
CA HIS A 62 2.91 25.81 -1.30
C HIS A 62 3.06 27.09 -0.46
N GLU A 63 2.65 28.23 -1.01
CA GLU A 63 2.68 29.51 -0.30
C GLU A 63 1.79 29.48 0.95
N TRP A 64 0.58 28.94 0.82
CA TRP A 64 -0.34 28.77 1.95
C TRP A 64 0.20 27.81 3.02
N TYR A 65 0.77 26.67 2.63
CA TYR A 65 1.25 25.63 3.55
C TYR A 65 2.38 26.14 4.45
N GLU A 66 3.26 26.98 3.90
CA GLU A 66 4.33 27.64 4.64
C GLU A 66 3.81 28.81 5.48
N ALA A 67 2.97 29.68 4.92
CA ALA A 67 2.52 30.91 5.59
C ALA A 67 1.52 30.66 6.74
N SER A 68 0.70 29.61 6.64
CA SER A 68 -0.36 29.32 7.62
C SER A 68 0.13 28.62 8.90
N GLY A 69 1.40 28.18 8.93
CA GLY A 69 1.95 27.38 10.03
C GLY A 69 1.41 25.95 10.09
N VAL A 70 0.65 25.50 9.08
CA VAL A 70 0.16 24.12 8.95
C VAL A 70 1.32 23.13 8.78
N SER A 71 2.45 23.58 8.22
CA SER A 71 3.71 22.85 8.20
C SER A 71 4.20 22.44 9.59
N ASN A 72 3.89 23.20 10.66
CA ASN A 72 4.25 22.82 12.04
C ASN A 72 3.41 21.65 12.57
N LEU A 73 2.21 21.43 12.02
CA LEU A 73 1.29 20.36 12.45
C LEU A 73 1.56 19.06 11.71
N PHE A 74 1.68 19.13 10.37
CA PHE A 74 1.93 17.97 9.53
C PHE A 74 3.43 17.67 9.38
N GLY A 75 4.30 18.63 9.64
CA GLY A 75 5.71 18.54 9.30
C GLY A 75 5.92 18.68 7.79
N LYS A 76 6.79 17.82 7.24
CA LYS A 76 7.13 17.81 5.82
C LYS A 76 5.92 17.45 4.95
N LEU A 77 5.90 17.97 3.72
CA LEU A 77 4.84 17.74 2.74
C LEU A 77 4.55 16.25 2.46
N GLY A 78 5.57 15.41 2.50
CA GLY A 78 5.41 13.95 2.36
C GLY A 78 4.51 13.35 3.46
N ASN A 79 4.52 13.92 4.67
CA ASN A 79 3.63 13.50 5.74
C ASN A 79 2.19 14.00 5.52
N PHE A 80 1.99 15.25 5.08
CA PHE A 80 0.68 15.74 4.65
C PHE A 80 0.04 14.84 3.58
N THR A 81 0.83 14.38 2.60
CA THR A 81 0.37 13.44 1.57
C THR A 81 -0.12 12.12 2.15
N LYS A 82 0.45 11.64 3.26
CA LYS A 82 -0.05 10.45 3.97
C LYS A 82 -1.42 10.71 4.62
N TYR A 83 -1.62 11.87 5.23
CA TYR A 83 -2.93 12.26 5.79
C TYR A 83 -4.00 12.34 4.70
N ALA A 84 -3.66 12.94 3.57
CA ALA A 84 -4.56 13.03 2.43
C ALA A 84 -4.89 11.65 1.82
N SER A 85 -3.92 10.73 1.78
CA SER A 85 -4.15 9.35 1.31
C SER A 85 -4.97 8.54 2.32
N ALA A 86 -4.79 8.77 3.62
CA ALA A 86 -5.66 8.19 4.65
C ALA A 86 -7.11 8.70 4.49
N GLY A 87 -7.30 9.97 4.11
CA GLY A 87 -8.63 10.54 3.90
C GLY A 87 -9.33 9.98 2.67
N GLU A 88 -8.58 9.61 1.62
CA GLU A 88 -9.09 8.90 0.44
C GLU A 88 -9.76 7.57 0.84
N VAL A 89 -9.15 6.82 1.77
CA VAL A 89 -9.74 5.58 2.30
C VAL A 89 -11.02 5.86 3.06
N VAL A 90 -11.03 6.88 3.93
CA VAL A 90 -12.22 7.24 4.72
C VAL A 90 -13.36 7.67 3.79
N GLU A 91 -13.09 8.51 2.80
CA GLU A 91 -14.08 8.94 1.80
C GLU A 91 -14.59 7.75 0.99
N PHE A 92 -13.70 6.89 0.51
CA PHE A 92 -14.07 5.70 -0.25
C PHE A 92 -15.00 4.80 0.57
N VAL A 93 -14.64 4.49 1.82
CA VAL A 93 -15.50 3.64 2.67
C VAL A 93 -16.83 4.33 2.96
N ALA A 94 -16.82 5.64 3.20
CA ALA A 94 -18.02 6.42 3.48
C ALA A 94 -19.01 6.47 2.29
N THR A 95 -18.51 6.43 1.06
CA THR A 95 -19.32 6.70 -0.15
C THR A 95 -19.49 5.50 -1.09
N LYS A 96 -18.60 4.50 -1.02
CA LYS A 96 -18.54 3.36 -1.96
C LYS A 96 -18.82 2.00 -1.31
N THR A 97 -19.22 1.96 -0.04
CA THR A 97 -19.61 0.71 0.65
C THR A 97 -21.10 0.68 0.97
N ARG A 98 -21.66 -0.53 1.11
CA ARG A 98 -23.09 -0.73 1.36
C ARG A 98 -23.52 -0.34 2.78
N ASN A 99 -22.61 -0.40 3.75
CA ASN A 99 -22.88 -0.01 5.13
C ASN A 99 -21.70 0.83 5.67
N PRO A 100 -21.66 2.13 5.31
CA PRO A 100 -20.57 3.03 5.67
C PRO A 100 -20.24 3.04 7.16
N GLU A 101 -21.24 3.13 8.04
CA GLU A 101 -21.02 3.20 9.49
C GLU A 101 -20.29 1.97 10.02
N LYS A 102 -20.75 0.78 9.61
CA LYS A 102 -20.14 -0.49 10.03
C LYS A 102 -18.74 -0.67 9.47
N GLU A 103 -18.50 -0.30 8.21
CA GLU A 103 -17.17 -0.45 7.60
C GLU A 103 -16.18 0.60 8.10
N LEU A 104 -16.62 1.84 8.32
CA LEU A 104 -15.81 2.88 8.97
C LEU A 104 -15.39 2.45 10.38
N ALA A 105 -16.25 1.74 11.13
CA ALA A 105 -15.92 1.19 12.44
C ALA A 105 -14.76 0.20 12.43
N LYS A 106 -14.47 -0.44 11.28
CA LYS A 106 -13.37 -1.41 11.13
C LYS A 106 -12.04 -0.76 10.75
N LEU A 107 -12.04 0.48 10.27
CA LEU A 107 -10.80 1.11 9.83
C LEU A 107 -9.86 1.36 11.02
N PRO A 108 -8.55 1.11 10.86
CA PRO A 108 -7.57 1.51 11.85
C PRO A 108 -7.53 3.04 11.98
N VAL A 109 -7.16 3.55 13.15
CA VAL A 109 -7.13 5.00 13.43
C VAL A 109 -5.74 5.60 13.26
N SER A 110 -4.71 4.76 13.25
CA SER A 110 -3.32 5.16 13.05
C SER A 110 -3.09 5.66 11.62
N LEU A 111 -2.45 6.82 11.48
CA LEU A 111 -2.04 7.38 10.17
C LEU A 111 -1.22 6.38 9.35
N ARG A 112 -0.27 5.67 9.98
CA ARG A 112 0.61 4.74 9.26
C ARG A 112 -0.17 3.54 8.74
N ALA A 113 -1.12 3.02 9.53
CA ALA A 113 -1.94 1.90 9.13
C ALA A 113 -2.91 2.32 8.01
N LEU A 114 -3.66 3.43 8.18
CA LEU A 114 -4.55 3.96 7.14
C LEU A 114 -3.81 4.32 5.85
N TYR A 115 -2.57 4.80 5.94
CA TYR A 115 -1.74 5.02 4.77
C TYR A 115 -1.44 3.71 4.03
N GLU A 116 -1.07 2.63 4.71
CA GLU A 116 -0.91 1.32 4.04
C GLU A 116 -2.23 0.82 3.47
N VAL A 117 -3.36 1.03 4.15
CA VAL A 117 -4.69 0.73 3.60
C VAL A 117 -4.95 1.51 2.30
N SER A 118 -4.51 2.78 2.20
CA SER A 118 -4.62 3.58 0.98
C SER A 118 -3.80 3.01 -0.17
N LEU A 119 -2.66 2.38 0.13
CA LEU A 119 -1.85 1.70 -0.88
C LEU A 119 -2.55 0.42 -1.36
N ILE A 120 -3.21 -0.32 -0.47
CA ILE A 120 -4.03 -1.48 -0.85
C ILE A 120 -5.19 -1.06 -1.77
N LEU A 121 -5.88 0.03 -1.44
CA LEU A 121 -6.96 0.59 -2.27
C LEU A 121 -6.48 0.96 -3.68
N LYS A 122 -5.29 1.57 -3.80
CA LYS A 122 -4.69 1.96 -5.08
C LYS A 122 -4.16 0.78 -5.89
N LEU A 123 -3.74 -0.27 -5.21
CA LEU A 123 -3.23 -1.48 -5.83
C LEU A 123 -4.34 -2.25 -6.52
N ASP A 124 -5.44 -2.51 -5.81
CA ASP A 124 -6.59 -3.28 -6.30
C ASP A 124 -7.83 -2.99 -5.43
N GLU A 125 -8.82 -2.31 -6.01
CA GLU A 125 -10.07 -1.95 -5.33
C GLU A 125 -10.87 -3.19 -4.87
N ASP A 126 -10.83 -4.27 -5.64
CA ASP A 126 -11.52 -5.53 -5.29
C ASP A 126 -10.80 -6.27 -4.18
N ALA A 127 -9.47 -6.26 -4.17
CA ALA A 127 -8.67 -6.77 -3.06
C ALA A 127 -8.94 -5.96 -1.78
N PHE A 128 -8.97 -4.62 -1.87
CA PHE A 128 -9.34 -3.75 -0.76
C PHE A 128 -10.71 -4.10 -0.17
N LYS A 129 -11.75 -4.21 -1.02
CA LYS A 129 -13.10 -4.59 -0.57
C LYS A 129 -13.12 -5.97 0.10
N THR A 130 -12.29 -6.88 -0.37
CA THR A 130 -12.14 -8.23 0.21
C THR A 130 -11.43 -8.16 1.56
N CYS A 131 -10.41 -7.31 1.70
CA CYS A 131 -9.65 -7.08 2.93
C CYS A 131 -10.50 -6.53 4.10
N LEU A 132 -11.63 -5.86 3.81
CA LEU A 132 -12.62 -5.44 4.82
C LEU A 132 -13.39 -6.61 5.48
N ARG A 133 -13.25 -7.82 4.93
CA ARG A 133 -14.02 -9.01 5.35
C ARG A 133 -13.16 -10.24 5.63
N PHE A 134 -12.04 -10.37 4.92
CA PHE A 134 -11.14 -11.52 5.00
C PHE A 134 -9.70 -11.04 4.87
N THR A 135 -8.76 -11.96 5.02
CA THR A 135 -7.38 -11.79 4.59
C THR A 135 -7.16 -12.64 3.33
N PRO A 136 -7.33 -12.09 2.12
CA PRO A 136 -7.20 -12.86 0.89
C PRO A 136 -5.74 -13.18 0.57
N THR A 137 -5.50 -14.31 -0.08
CA THR A 137 -4.23 -14.65 -0.73
C THR A 137 -4.48 -15.14 -2.15
N ARG A 138 -3.50 -14.98 -3.04
CA ARG A 138 -3.54 -15.48 -4.42
C ARG A 138 -2.28 -16.29 -4.71
N GLN A 139 -2.37 -17.23 -5.66
CA GLN A 139 -1.23 -18.03 -6.09
C GLN A 139 -0.41 -17.31 -7.16
N THR A 140 -1.07 -16.56 -8.04
CA THR A 140 -0.46 -15.80 -9.13
C THR A 140 -1.00 -14.38 -9.13
N LEU A 141 -0.27 -13.45 -9.75
CA LEU A 141 -0.70 -12.05 -9.89
C LEU A 141 -2.03 -11.92 -10.65
N ASP A 142 -2.22 -12.74 -11.68
CA ASP A 142 -3.40 -12.69 -12.55
C ASP A 142 -4.55 -13.60 -12.09
N ALA A 143 -4.43 -14.21 -10.90
CA ALA A 143 -5.47 -15.10 -10.38
C ALA A 143 -6.82 -14.34 -10.31
N PRO A 144 -7.87 -14.83 -10.99
CA PRO A 144 -9.18 -14.20 -10.95
C PRO A 144 -9.76 -14.24 -9.53
N LYS A 145 -10.64 -13.29 -9.21
CA LYS A 145 -11.18 -13.08 -7.85
C LYS A 145 -11.76 -14.33 -7.17
N HIS A 146 -12.35 -15.24 -7.94
CA HIS A 146 -12.94 -16.47 -7.40
C HIS A 146 -11.90 -17.53 -6.99
N GLU A 147 -10.64 -17.39 -7.43
CA GLU A 147 -9.51 -18.24 -7.03
C GLU A 147 -8.76 -17.71 -5.80
N TRP A 148 -9.12 -16.51 -5.32
CA TRP A 148 -8.54 -15.95 -4.11
C TRP A 148 -8.93 -16.78 -2.89
N LYS A 149 -7.94 -17.18 -2.09
CA LYS A 149 -8.17 -17.96 -0.87
C LYS A 149 -8.54 -17.02 0.27
N THR A 150 -9.76 -17.15 0.78
CA THR A 150 -10.34 -16.34 1.87
C THR A 150 -10.94 -17.17 3.02
N LYS A 151 -10.97 -18.50 2.87
CA LYS A 151 -11.72 -19.37 3.79
C LYS A 151 -11.08 -19.38 5.18
N GLY A 152 -11.87 -19.00 6.19
CA GLY A 152 -11.48 -19.06 7.60
C GLY A 152 -10.50 -17.98 8.05
N SER A 153 -10.32 -16.90 7.27
CA SER A 153 -9.49 -15.77 7.68
C SER A 153 -10.32 -14.61 8.23
N ASP A 154 -9.79 -13.96 9.26
CA ASP A 154 -10.32 -12.70 9.78
C ASP A 154 -10.05 -11.55 8.79
N PRO A 155 -10.79 -10.43 8.89
CA PRO A 155 -10.54 -9.24 8.09
C PRO A 155 -9.12 -8.72 8.28
N LEU A 156 -8.39 -8.51 7.18
CA LEU A 156 -7.07 -7.87 7.24
C LEU A 156 -7.19 -6.42 7.71
N ILE A 157 -8.23 -5.71 7.28
CA ILE A 157 -8.49 -4.33 7.71
C ILE A 157 -9.41 -4.38 8.93
N HIS A 158 -8.82 -4.16 10.09
CA HIS A 158 -9.50 -4.08 11.38
C HIS A 158 -8.90 -2.95 12.24
N PRO A 159 -9.57 -2.54 13.35
CA PRO A 159 -9.16 -1.35 14.12
C PRO A 159 -7.74 -1.41 14.67
N ASP A 160 -7.27 -2.62 14.99
CA ASP A 160 -5.95 -2.88 15.58
C ASP A 160 -4.88 -3.23 14.54
N ALA A 161 -5.22 -3.23 13.24
CA ALA A 161 -4.31 -3.61 12.17
C ALA A 161 -3.08 -2.70 12.18
N SER A 162 -1.89 -3.32 12.20
CA SER A 162 -0.64 -2.58 12.22
C SER A 162 -0.17 -2.22 10.80
N SER A 163 0.60 -1.13 10.67
CA SER A 163 1.19 -0.80 9.36
C SER A 163 2.16 -1.88 8.87
N LEU A 164 2.83 -2.59 9.78
CA LEU A 164 3.76 -3.67 9.40
C LEU A 164 3.02 -4.86 8.81
N GLU A 165 1.92 -5.26 9.44
CA GLU A 165 1.05 -6.33 8.98
C GLU A 165 0.46 -6.03 7.60
N LEU A 166 -0.12 -4.84 7.43
CA LEU A 166 -0.70 -4.39 6.16
C LEU A 166 0.35 -4.32 5.05
N ALA A 167 1.53 -3.78 5.35
CA ALA A 167 2.64 -3.74 4.40
C ALA A 167 3.15 -5.14 4.04
N ALA A 168 3.24 -6.05 5.01
CA ALA A 168 3.68 -7.43 4.78
C ALA A 168 2.66 -8.20 3.92
N TRP A 169 1.36 -8.01 4.18
CA TRP A 169 0.32 -8.57 3.31
C TRP A 169 0.41 -8.00 1.90
N ARG A 170 0.51 -6.67 1.75
CA ARG A 170 0.58 -6.02 0.43
C ARG A 170 1.78 -6.53 -0.38
N LYS A 171 2.94 -6.67 0.26
CA LYS A 171 4.12 -7.27 -0.39
C LYS A 171 3.86 -8.69 -0.89
N ARG A 172 3.23 -9.56 -0.08
CA ARG A 172 2.83 -10.91 -0.51
C ARG A 172 1.73 -10.91 -1.57
N TRP A 173 0.91 -9.87 -1.61
CA TRP A 173 -0.12 -9.72 -2.63
C TRP A 173 0.51 -9.33 -3.97
N GLU A 174 1.44 -8.37 -3.96
CA GLU A 174 2.26 -7.96 -5.11
C GLU A 174 3.23 -9.07 -5.57
N ASP A 175 3.58 -9.99 -4.67
CA ASP A 175 4.52 -11.08 -4.88
C ASP A 175 4.04 -12.36 -4.20
N PRO A 176 3.03 -13.04 -4.77
CA PRO A 176 2.52 -14.27 -4.20
C PRO A 176 3.61 -15.35 -4.24
N GLU A 177 3.90 -15.97 -3.09
CA GLU A 177 4.83 -17.09 -3.04
C GLU A 177 4.28 -18.23 -3.90
N ASN A 178 4.93 -18.48 -5.05
CA ASN A 178 4.75 -19.73 -5.78
C ASN A 178 5.01 -20.85 -4.78
N GLN A 179 4.05 -21.78 -4.63
CA GLN A 179 4.23 -22.95 -3.76
C GLN A 179 5.55 -23.60 -4.14
N LYS A 180 6.58 -23.43 -3.28
CA LYS A 180 7.85 -24.09 -3.50
C LYS A 180 7.57 -25.58 -3.39
N GLU A 181 7.60 -26.30 -4.51
CA GLU A 181 7.64 -27.75 -4.48
C GLU A 181 8.72 -28.17 -3.50
N GLU A 182 8.36 -29.03 -2.53
CA GLU A 182 9.34 -29.57 -1.61
C GLU A 182 10.44 -30.23 -2.43
N ASP A 183 11.67 -29.76 -2.24
CA ASP A 183 12.80 -30.30 -2.95
C ASP A 183 13.01 -31.76 -2.53
N LYS A 184 12.81 -32.69 -3.47
CA LYS A 184 13.03 -34.14 -3.31
C LYS A 184 14.41 -34.49 -2.71
N PHE A 185 15.41 -33.63 -2.89
CA PHE A 185 16.76 -33.81 -2.34
C PHE A 185 17.06 -32.98 -1.09
N ARG A 186 16.06 -32.26 -0.54
CA ARG A 186 16.17 -31.43 0.67
C ARG A 186 17.30 -30.40 0.62
N ARG A 187 17.61 -29.82 -0.55
CA ARG A 187 18.68 -28.82 -0.72
C ARG A 187 18.19 -27.45 -0.23
N ASN A 188 18.02 -27.32 1.09
CA ASN A 188 17.42 -26.16 1.75
C ASN A 188 18.45 -25.22 2.41
N VAL A 189 19.74 -25.55 2.32
CA VAL A 189 20.82 -24.74 2.89
C VAL A 189 21.28 -23.70 1.88
N LYS A 190 21.21 -22.41 2.25
CA LYS A 190 21.64 -21.31 1.38
C LYS A 190 23.17 -21.23 1.34
N LEU A 191 23.75 -21.41 0.16
CA LEU A 191 25.19 -21.30 -0.07
C LEU A 191 25.62 -19.92 -0.56
N LEU A 192 24.91 -19.36 -1.55
CA LEU A 192 25.26 -18.12 -2.24
C LEU A 192 24.00 -17.28 -2.51
N THR A 193 24.14 -15.96 -2.50
CA THR A 193 23.11 -15.01 -2.95
C THR A 193 23.75 -14.01 -3.90
N VAL A 194 23.18 -13.86 -5.08
CA VAL A 194 23.57 -12.86 -6.08
C VAL A 194 22.46 -11.83 -6.16
N SER A 195 22.81 -10.55 -6.02
CA SER A 195 21.86 -9.44 -6.10
C SER A 195 22.26 -8.51 -7.24
N VAL A 196 21.25 -7.98 -7.94
CA VAL A 196 21.42 -7.04 -9.06
C VAL A 196 20.94 -5.65 -8.61
N SER A 197 21.53 -4.58 -9.15
CA SER A 197 21.10 -3.21 -8.86
C SER A 197 19.62 -3.00 -9.19
N GLU A 198 18.89 -2.28 -8.32
CA GLU A 198 17.50 -1.86 -8.59
C GLU A 198 17.39 -0.93 -9.81
N ASP A 199 18.50 -0.32 -10.23
CA ASP A 199 18.58 0.42 -11.48
C ASP A 199 18.17 -0.40 -12.71
N LEU A 200 18.13 -1.73 -12.59
CA LEU A 200 17.52 -2.62 -13.59
C LEU A 200 16.08 -2.21 -13.96
N PHE A 201 15.36 -1.53 -13.07
CA PHE A 201 14.01 -1.03 -13.32
C PHE A 201 13.95 0.48 -13.63
N ALA A 202 15.09 1.17 -13.71
CA ALA A 202 15.12 2.59 -14.04
C ALA A 202 14.89 2.83 -15.54
N PHE A 203 13.76 3.45 -15.87
CA PHE A 203 13.37 3.92 -17.20
C PHE A 203 12.89 5.37 -17.15
N LYS A 204 13.13 6.11 -18.25
CA LYS A 204 12.61 7.47 -18.45
C LYS A 204 12.16 7.63 -19.89
N ALA A 205 10.89 7.98 -20.09
CA ALA A 205 10.26 8.14 -21.42
C ALA A 205 10.49 6.90 -22.32
N GLY A 206 10.27 5.71 -21.78
CA GLY A 206 10.43 4.41 -22.46
C GLY A 206 11.89 3.98 -22.70
N LYS A 207 12.87 4.81 -22.34
CA LYS A 207 14.29 4.51 -22.51
C LYS A 207 14.93 4.06 -21.20
N LYS A 208 15.82 3.07 -21.31
CA LYS A 208 16.63 2.57 -20.20
C LYS A 208 17.59 3.66 -19.72
N THR A 209 17.63 3.92 -18.42
CA THR A 209 18.57 4.87 -17.81
C THR A 209 19.46 4.25 -16.73
N GLY A 210 19.14 3.04 -16.28
CA GLY A 210 19.94 2.31 -15.31
C GLY A 210 21.21 1.72 -15.91
N VAL A 211 22.16 1.38 -15.03
CA VAL A 211 23.49 0.84 -15.39
C VAL A 211 23.50 -0.65 -15.75
N VAL A 212 22.43 -1.38 -15.43
CA VAL A 212 22.28 -2.81 -15.75
C VAL A 212 21.00 -2.99 -16.58
N ASP A 213 21.10 -3.82 -17.60
CA ASP A 213 19.96 -4.19 -18.46
C ASP A 213 19.58 -5.68 -18.32
N ILE A 214 18.37 -6.04 -18.74
CA ILE A 214 17.82 -7.40 -18.58
C ILE A 214 18.64 -8.46 -19.31
N GLU A 215 19.19 -8.12 -20.48
CA GLU A 215 20.04 -9.01 -21.27
C GLU A 215 21.29 -9.43 -20.49
N GLN A 216 21.95 -8.49 -19.79
CA GLN A 216 23.13 -8.77 -18.98
C GLN A 216 22.81 -9.68 -17.78
N VAL A 217 21.60 -9.55 -17.22
CA VAL A 217 21.13 -10.42 -16.13
C VAL A 217 20.86 -11.84 -16.64
N GLN A 218 20.25 -11.96 -17.83
CA GLN A 218 20.02 -13.24 -18.49
C GLN A 218 21.32 -13.94 -18.87
N ASP A 219 22.31 -13.21 -19.39
CA ASP A 219 23.63 -13.74 -19.72
C ASP A 219 24.37 -14.27 -18.49
N LEU A 220 24.34 -13.52 -17.39
CA LEU A 220 24.92 -13.97 -16.12
C LEU A 220 24.20 -15.23 -15.62
N LEU A 221 22.87 -15.27 -15.71
CA LEU A 221 22.12 -16.44 -15.31
C LEU A 221 22.48 -17.67 -16.14
N ALA A 222 22.62 -17.53 -17.46
CA ALA A 222 23.01 -18.63 -18.34
C ALA A 222 24.39 -19.20 -17.97
N GLN A 223 25.35 -18.33 -17.60
CA GLN A 223 26.66 -18.77 -17.11
C GLN A 223 26.57 -19.55 -15.79
N ILE A 224 25.68 -19.13 -14.88
CA ILE A 224 25.44 -19.82 -13.62
C ILE A 224 24.76 -21.16 -13.89
N GLU A 225 23.71 -21.20 -14.72
CA GLU A 225 22.97 -22.40 -15.11
C GLU A 225 23.88 -23.46 -15.72
N ALA A 226 24.88 -23.06 -16.51
CA ALA A 226 25.87 -23.97 -17.10
C ALA A 226 26.69 -24.75 -16.05
N LEU A 227 26.79 -24.27 -14.80
CA LEU A 227 27.45 -24.98 -13.71
C LEU A 227 26.58 -26.09 -13.09
N PHE A 228 25.29 -26.12 -13.42
CA PHE A 228 24.34 -27.12 -12.94
C PHE A 228 24.09 -28.17 -14.02
N SER A 229 24.11 -29.44 -13.64
CA SER A 229 23.88 -30.54 -14.56
C SER A 229 23.28 -31.74 -13.84
N LYS A 230 22.88 -32.77 -14.61
CA LYS A 230 22.35 -34.01 -14.02
C LYS A 230 23.34 -34.69 -13.05
N SER A 231 24.64 -34.45 -13.18
CA SER A 231 25.65 -35.07 -12.31
C SER A 231 25.68 -34.47 -10.90
N ASN A 232 25.26 -33.21 -10.74
CA ASN A 232 25.28 -32.49 -9.46
C ASN A 232 23.88 -32.11 -8.95
N GLU A 233 22.83 -32.63 -9.59
CA GLU A 233 21.42 -32.41 -9.24
C GLU A 233 21.10 -32.83 -7.79
N LYS A 234 21.79 -33.84 -7.23
CA LYS A 234 21.54 -34.26 -5.84
C LYS A 234 22.10 -33.27 -4.82
N GLN A 235 23.15 -32.54 -5.17
CA GLN A 235 23.91 -31.68 -4.26
C GLN A 235 23.45 -30.22 -4.35
N PHE A 236 23.17 -29.73 -5.56
CA PHE A 236 22.94 -28.32 -5.80
C PHE A 236 21.63 -28.08 -6.53
N LYS A 237 20.90 -27.05 -6.12
CA LYS A 237 19.69 -26.53 -6.77
C LYS A 237 19.97 -25.07 -7.12
N LEU A 238 19.67 -24.68 -8.35
CA LEU A 238 19.61 -23.27 -8.70
C LEU A 238 18.17 -22.79 -8.48
N GLU A 239 17.99 -21.80 -7.60
CA GLU A 239 16.74 -21.07 -7.46
C GLU A 239 16.93 -19.69 -8.07
N THR A 240 16.08 -19.33 -9.03
CA THR A 240 16.14 -18.04 -9.73
C THR A 240 14.81 -17.31 -9.56
N GLN A 241 14.84 -15.99 -9.73
CA GLN A 241 13.64 -15.16 -9.82
C GLN A 241 13.57 -14.46 -11.19
N ILE A 242 14.19 -15.05 -12.23
CA ILE A 242 14.41 -14.38 -13.51
C ILE A 242 13.10 -14.05 -14.23
N ASP A 243 12.11 -14.95 -14.16
CA ASP A 243 10.80 -14.74 -14.77
C ASP A 243 10.14 -13.49 -14.17
N ARG A 244 10.11 -13.40 -12.84
CA ARG A 244 9.59 -12.24 -12.12
C ARG A 244 10.34 -10.96 -12.43
N ILE A 245 11.68 -11.02 -12.46
CA ILE A 245 12.52 -9.87 -12.80
C ILE A 245 12.18 -9.38 -14.22
N THR A 246 11.97 -10.31 -15.16
CA THR A 246 11.63 -10.03 -16.56
C THR A 246 10.24 -9.41 -16.68
N GLU A 247 9.22 -9.95 -15.98
CA GLU A 247 7.87 -9.38 -15.92
C GLU A 247 7.86 -7.96 -15.35
N LYS A 248 8.53 -7.75 -14.21
CA LYS A 248 8.63 -6.42 -13.60
C LYS A 248 9.37 -5.44 -14.51
N TYR A 249 10.44 -5.88 -15.16
CA TYR A 249 11.18 -5.07 -16.13
C TYR A 249 10.27 -4.63 -17.30
N ALA A 250 9.47 -5.53 -17.85
CA ALA A 250 8.51 -5.22 -18.91
C ALA A 250 7.43 -4.23 -18.43
N SER A 251 6.87 -4.44 -17.24
CA SER A 251 5.87 -3.55 -16.64
C SER A 251 6.40 -2.13 -16.43
N GLU A 252 7.59 -1.98 -15.85
CA GLU A 252 8.20 -0.66 -15.62
C GLU A 252 8.57 0.04 -16.93
N LYS A 253 8.99 -0.70 -17.96
CA LYS A 253 9.22 -0.18 -19.31
C LYS A 253 7.92 0.35 -19.95
N GLU A 254 6.82 -0.38 -19.84
CA GLU A 254 5.52 0.02 -20.36
C GLU A 254 4.95 1.24 -19.63
N LYS A 255 5.07 1.30 -18.30
CA LYS A 255 4.67 2.48 -17.50
C LYS A 255 5.46 3.73 -17.87
N ALA A 256 6.74 3.56 -18.21
CA ALA A 256 7.59 4.67 -18.61
C ALA A 256 7.37 5.10 -20.07
N ASP A 257 6.67 4.30 -20.90
CA ASP A 257 6.43 4.60 -22.31
C ASP A 257 5.40 5.74 -22.47
N PRO A 258 5.75 6.86 -23.12
CA PRO A 258 4.79 7.94 -23.39
C PRO A 258 3.58 7.51 -24.23
N ALA A 259 3.65 6.40 -24.98
CA ALA A 259 2.54 5.86 -25.75
C ALA A 259 1.48 5.14 -24.89
N SER A 260 1.85 4.61 -23.71
CA SER A 260 0.87 3.98 -22.80
C SER A 260 -0.05 5.04 -22.17
N ALA A 261 0.46 6.24 -21.92
CA ALA A 261 -0.34 7.41 -21.50
C ALA A 261 -1.35 7.89 -22.57
N LEU A 262 -1.13 7.57 -23.84
CA LEU A 262 -2.04 7.89 -24.95
C LEU A 262 -3.11 6.81 -25.19
N LYS A 263 -2.90 5.58 -24.71
CA LYS A 263 -3.83 4.45 -24.82
C LYS A 263 -4.86 4.37 -23.69
N ALA A 264 -4.68 5.10 -22.60
CA ALA A 264 -5.74 5.29 -21.62
C ALA A 264 -6.92 5.98 -22.34
N PRO A 265 -8.12 5.38 -22.42
CA PRO A 265 -9.24 6.03 -23.08
C PRO A 265 -9.50 7.35 -22.37
N LYS A 266 -9.28 8.47 -23.07
CA LYS A 266 -9.83 9.76 -22.65
C LYS A 266 -11.33 9.55 -22.56
N LYS A 267 -11.89 9.43 -21.36
CA LYS A 267 -13.32 9.62 -21.16
C LYS A 267 -13.65 10.99 -21.72
N SER A 268 -14.26 10.99 -22.90
CA SER A 268 -14.85 12.18 -23.48
C SER A 268 -16.02 12.58 -22.59
N ARG A 269 -16.09 13.86 -22.20
CA ARG A 269 -17.25 14.47 -21.52
C ARG A 269 -18.58 14.24 -22.25
N ALA A 270 -18.57 13.75 -23.48
CA ALA A 270 -19.75 13.43 -24.26
C ALA A 270 -20.46 12.13 -23.83
N ASP A 271 -19.80 11.24 -23.08
CA ASP A 271 -20.42 9.99 -22.62
C ASP A 271 -21.17 10.13 -21.27
N ASP A 272 -21.08 11.29 -20.61
CA ASP A 272 -21.80 11.56 -19.35
C ASP A 272 -23.24 12.07 -19.58
N TYR A 273 -23.67 12.25 -20.84
CA TYR A 273 -25.04 12.64 -21.21
C TYR A 273 -25.64 11.65 -22.22
N LYS A 274 -25.83 10.40 -21.82
CA LYS A 274 -26.81 9.47 -22.39
C LYS A 274 -27.42 8.58 -21.32
#